data_AF-A0A3M7BNF3-F1
#
_entry.id   AF-A0A3M7BNF3-F1
#
_cell.length_a   1.000
_cell.length_b   1.000
_cell.length_c   1.000
_cell.angle_alpha   90.00
_cell.angle_beta   90.00
_cell.angle_gamma   90.00
#
_symmetry.space_group_name_H-M   'P 1'
#
loop_
_entity.id
_entity.type
_entity.pdbx_description
1 polymer ?
#
loop_
_entity_poly.entity_id
_entity_poly.type
_entity_poly.pdbx_seq_one_letter_code
_entity_poly.pdbx_strand_id
1 'polypeptide(L)'
;MFILSISTTPSQGRADHVGRIAVSGELIGGGLAAMLAVTECRIGEAGVVAAALNNPIVDWVGMDDERNSHLAAGEMQDLLLSTRNKLFKRPGHYFDSFASPLLFFRSPGRDVPKSSASGPLDDLEHLAYLEREDFFRQQLALSAIPNRLHDAETQEVEDDSGGGKTKSPRKTSKRYPSPSLGLKIPPFHISSGSLCPLSEQADEMAQLLRKSFLRTAQTSDFGRKVLLPEEISKLNDEEKLERQALVAEAYEMVELVQGEGEGFWRCDGEADGGLRGAVAWLRDRLG
;
A
#
# COMPACT_ATOMS: atom_id res chain seq x y z
N MET A 1 13.62 13.96 -4.13
CA MET A 1 14.03 13.91 -5.55
C MET A 1 13.46 12.61 -6.13
N PHE A 2 12.61 12.67 -7.16
CA PHE A 2 12.11 11.47 -7.84
C PHE A 2 13.11 11.09 -8.93
N ILE A 3 13.71 9.90 -8.85
CA ILE A 3 14.59 9.37 -9.90
C ILE A 3 13.85 8.24 -10.60
N LEU A 4 13.27 8.54 -11.77
CA LEU A 4 12.77 7.52 -12.67
C LEU A 4 13.96 7.05 -13.54
N SER A 5 14.53 5.89 -13.23
CA SER A 5 15.58 5.30 -14.05
C SER A 5 14.95 4.47 -15.17
N ILE A 6 14.87 5.05 -16.36
CA ILE A 6 14.43 4.35 -17.57
C ILE A 6 15.68 3.76 -18.26
N SER A 7 15.81 2.43 -18.29
CA SER A 7 16.75 1.74 -19.17
C SER A 7 15.98 1.16 -20.35
N THR A 8 16.10 1.79 -21.52
CA THR A 8 15.65 1.20 -22.79
C THR A 8 16.88 1.01 -23.66
N THR A 9 17.37 -0.22 -23.79
CA THR A 9 18.35 -0.58 -24.82
C THR A 9 17.60 -0.78 -26.14
N PRO A 10 17.86 0.01 -27.20
CA PRO A 10 17.26 -0.26 -28.49
C PRO A 10 18.12 -1.28 -29.22
N SER A 11 17.60 -2.48 -29.46
CA SER A 11 18.13 -3.38 -30.47
C SER A 11 17.05 -3.74 -31.49
N GLN A 12 17.47 -3.79 -32.74
CA GLN A 12 16.66 -3.72 -33.93
C GLN A 12 16.01 -5.08 -34.21
N GLY A 13 14.73 -5.24 -33.84
CA GLY A 13 13.95 -6.46 -34.05
C GLY A 13 12.68 -6.45 -33.22
N ARG A 14 11.60 -5.90 -33.79
CA ARG A 14 10.32 -5.64 -33.11
C ARG A 14 9.53 -6.94 -32.90
N ALA A 15 9.68 -7.56 -31.72
CA ALA A 15 8.69 -8.33 -30.96
C ALA A 15 9.31 -8.74 -29.59
N ASP A 16 8.51 -8.81 -28.53
CA ASP A 16 8.74 -9.53 -27.26
C ASP A 16 9.39 -8.85 -26.02
N HIS A 17 9.85 -7.61 -26.04
CA HIS A 17 10.21 -6.92 -24.79
C HIS A 17 9.03 -6.11 -24.26
N VAL A 18 8.21 -6.79 -23.46
CA VAL A 18 7.29 -6.16 -22.52
C VAL A 18 8.07 -5.11 -21.70
N GLY A 19 7.63 -3.86 -21.68
CA GLY A 19 8.36 -2.77 -21.03
C GLY A 19 8.52 -3.00 -19.54
N ARG A 20 9.75 -3.15 -19.05
CA ARG A 20 10.05 -3.40 -17.62
C ARG A 20 10.64 -2.14 -17.00
N ILE A 21 10.09 -1.71 -15.86
CA ILE A 21 10.52 -0.51 -15.16
C ILE A 21 10.81 -0.87 -13.71
N ALA A 22 11.86 -0.30 -13.12
CA ALA A 22 12.08 -0.34 -11.69
C ALA A 22 11.81 1.05 -11.11
N VAL A 23 11.20 1.09 -9.94
CA VAL A 23 10.83 2.35 -9.27
C VAL A 23 11.64 2.53 -8.00
N SER A 24 12.03 3.77 -7.72
CA SER A 24 12.61 4.11 -6.43
C SER A 24 12.04 5.42 -5.92
N GLY A 25 12.06 5.58 -4.60
CA GLY A 25 11.61 6.80 -3.99
C GLY A 25 11.95 6.88 -2.52
N GLU A 26 11.98 8.12 -2.03
CA GLU A 26 12.22 8.44 -0.64
C GLU A 26 11.02 9.19 -0.05
N LEU A 27 10.69 8.93 1.22
CA LEU A 27 9.60 9.62 1.95
C LEU A 27 8.24 9.42 1.27
N ILE A 28 7.55 10.52 0.97
CA ILE A 28 6.33 10.54 0.13
C ILE A 28 6.59 9.86 -1.22
N GLY A 29 7.78 10.08 -1.80
CA GLY A 29 8.16 9.41 -3.04
C GLY A 29 8.37 7.91 -2.87
N GLY A 30 8.80 7.46 -1.69
CA GLY A 30 8.83 6.04 -1.33
C GLY A 30 7.42 5.46 -1.22
N GLY A 31 6.47 6.21 -0.64
CA GLY A 31 5.05 5.86 -0.68
C GLY A 31 4.51 5.73 -2.10
N LEU A 32 4.83 6.68 -2.98
CA LEU A 32 4.41 6.63 -4.38
C LEU A 32 5.05 5.45 -5.14
N ALA A 33 6.34 5.20 -4.92
CA ALA A 33 7.04 4.05 -5.51
C ALA A 33 6.41 2.72 -5.03
N ALA A 34 6.04 2.63 -3.75
CA ALA A 34 5.32 1.49 -3.22
C ALA A 34 3.95 1.32 -3.91
N MET A 35 3.20 2.41 -4.07
CA MET A 35 1.90 2.42 -4.76
C MET A 35 2.03 1.88 -6.19
N LEU A 36 2.95 2.43 -6.99
CA LEU A 36 3.19 1.97 -8.36
C LEU A 36 3.60 0.50 -8.41
N ALA A 37 4.48 0.09 -7.50
CA ALA A 37 4.96 -1.28 -7.45
C ALA A 37 3.86 -2.28 -7.09
N VAL A 38 2.87 -1.89 -6.28
CA VAL A 38 1.76 -2.79 -5.95
C VAL A 38 0.66 -2.78 -7.00
N THR A 39 0.37 -1.64 -7.65
CA THR A 39 -0.75 -1.55 -8.62
C THR A 39 -0.36 -1.81 -10.07
N GLU A 40 0.87 -1.50 -10.47
CA GLU A 40 1.35 -1.59 -11.87
C GLU A 40 2.31 -2.77 -12.09
N CYS A 41 2.12 -3.87 -11.38
CA CYS A 41 2.95 -5.10 -11.47
C CYS A 41 2.23 -6.24 -12.21
N ARG A 42 1.68 -5.93 -13.39
CA ARG A 42 0.89 -6.89 -14.18
C ARG A 42 1.76 -8.00 -14.78
N ILE A 43 1.23 -9.23 -14.77
CA ILE A 43 1.89 -10.38 -15.37
C ILE A 43 1.75 -10.33 -16.90
N GLY A 44 2.87 -10.40 -17.62
CA GLY A 44 2.88 -10.46 -19.09
C GLY A 44 2.65 -9.12 -19.80
N GLU A 45 2.51 -8.03 -19.04
CA GLU A 45 2.31 -6.67 -19.55
C GLU A 45 3.40 -5.73 -19.03
N ALA A 46 3.52 -4.56 -19.67
CA ALA A 46 4.51 -3.58 -19.25
C ALA A 46 4.22 -3.14 -17.82
N GLY A 47 5.22 -3.11 -16.96
CA GLY A 47 4.99 -2.93 -15.54
C GLY A 47 6.23 -2.80 -14.68
N VAL A 48 5.98 -2.58 -13.40
CA VAL A 48 7.00 -2.46 -12.36
C VAL A 48 7.53 -3.84 -11.99
N VAL A 49 8.83 -4.03 -12.17
CA VAL A 49 9.50 -5.32 -11.93
C VAL A 49 10.39 -5.34 -10.70
N ALA A 50 10.67 -4.19 -10.10
CA ALA A 50 11.41 -4.06 -8.84
C ALA A 50 11.14 -2.69 -8.20
N ALA A 51 11.20 -2.62 -6.87
CA ALA A 51 10.98 -1.38 -6.13
C ALA A 51 12.00 -1.17 -5.02
N ALA A 52 12.61 0.01 -4.94
CA ALA A 52 13.47 0.40 -3.83
C ALA A 52 12.87 1.57 -3.06
N LEU A 53 12.56 1.37 -1.78
CA LEU A 53 11.89 2.34 -0.93
C LEU A 53 12.85 2.80 0.17
N ASN A 54 13.11 4.11 0.25
CA ASN A 54 13.98 4.67 1.28
C ASN A 54 13.18 5.52 2.27
N ASN A 55 13.23 5.18 3.56
CA ASN A 55 12.45 5.77 4.63
C ASN A 55 11.01 6.14 4.20
N PRO A 56 10.24 5.20 3.65
CA PRO A 56 9.04 5.55 2.91
C PRO A 56 7.91 5.93 3.87
N ILE A 57 7.15 6.97 3.52
CA ILE A 57 5.87 7.27 4.17
C ILE A 57 4.79 6.44 3.46
N VAL A 58 4.40 5.34 4.08
CA VAL A 58 3.46 4.35 3.55
C VAL A 58 2.15 4.27 4.33
N ASP A 59 2.07 4.95 5.47
CA ASP A 59 0.88 5.00 6.31
C ASP A 59 0.72 6.36 7.01
N TRP A 60 -0.23 7.17 6.53
CA TRP A 60 -0.61 8.44 7.15
C TRP A 60 -1.67 8.28 8.25
N VAL A 61 -2.32 7.11 8.34
CA VAL A 61 -3.36 6.79 9.33
C VAL A 61 -2.70 6.40 10.66
N GLY A 62 -1.58 5.69 10.61
CA GLY A 62 -0.77 5.27 11.76
C GLY A 62 -0.19 6.41 12.59
N MET A 63 -0.09 7.61 12.01
CA MET A 63 0.57 8.76 12.64
C MET A 63 -0.16 9.31 13.88
N ASP A 64 -1.43 8.97 14.09
CA ASP A 64 -2.17 9.39 15.28
C ASP A 64 -1.97 8.45 16.49
N ASP A 65 -1.29 7.32 16.32
CA ASP A 65 -1.06 6.39 17.42
C ASP A 65 0.01 6.93 18.35
N GLU A 66 -0.41 7.56 19.44
CA GLU A 66 0.51 7.93 20.52
C GLU A 66 1.11 6.68 21.17
N ARG A 67 2.29 6.25 20.72
CA ARG A 67 3.19 5.41 21.52
C ARG A 67 4.65 5.81 21.33
N ASN A 68 5.20 6.35 22.43
CA ASN A 68 6.52 6.11 23.02
C ASN A 68 7.67 5.82 22.02
N SER A 69 8.77 6.54 21.94
CA SER A 69 9.53 7.18 23.02
C SER A 69 10.86 7.66 22.44
N HIS A 70 10.96 8.92 22.02
CA HIS A 70 12.22 9.65 21.92
C HIS A 70 11.89 11.13 21.71
N LEU A 71 12.50 12.04 22.47
CA LEU A 71 12.23 13.48 22.37
C LEU A 71 12.51 14.05 20.96
N ALA A 72 13.43 13.43 20.21
CA ALA A 72 13.68 13.74 18.79
C ALA A 72 12.53 13.31 17.85
N ALA A 73 11.72 12.32 18.25
CA ALA A 73 10.54 11.92 17.50
C ALA A 73 9.41 12.95 17.62
N GLY A 74 9.37 13.78 18.67
CA GLY A 74 8.30 14.76 18.91
C GLY A 74 8.23 15.85 17.83
N GLU A 75 9.34 16.55 17.59
CA GLU A 75 9.39 17.63 16.57
C GLU A 75 9.12 17.08 15.16
N MET A 76 9.66 15.90 14.86
CA MET A 76 9.43 15.24 13.58
C MET A 76 7.98 14.77 13.43
N GLN A 77 7.38 14.26 14.50
CA GLN A 77 5.97 13.88 14.50
C GLN A 77 5.08 15.10 14.25
N ASP A 78 5.37 16.22 14.91
CA ASP A 78 4.66 17.48 14.69
C ASP A 78 4.78 17.96 13.24
N LEU A 79 5.98 17.82 12.64
CA LEU A 79 6.19 18.13 11.23
C LEU A 79 5.39 17.21 10.30
N LEU A 80 5.36 15.91 10.56
CA LEU A 80 4.59 14.92 9.78
C LEU A 80 3.09 15.20 9.89
N LEU A 81 2.58 15.49 11.09
CA LEU A 81 1.18 15.83 11.34
C LEU A 81 0.79 17.17 10.68
N SER A 82 1.65 18.19 10.79
CA SER A 82 1.48 19.48 10.11
C SER A 82 1.45 19.33 8.59
N THR A 83 2.33 18.49 8.05
CA THR A 83 2.40 18.19 6.62
C THR A 83 1.16 17.42 6.16
N ARG A 84 0.72 16.41 6.93
CA ARG A 84 -0.51 15.67 6.66
C ARG A 84 -1.72 16.60 6.57
N ASN A 85 -1.86 17.54 7.50
CA ASN A 85 -2.97 18.50 7.51
C ASN A 85 -2.92 19.47 6.31
N LYS A 86 -1.74 19.73 5.74
CA LYS A 86 -1.59 20.52 4.51
C LYS A 86 -1.88 19.71 3.25
N LEU A 87 -1.49 18.43 3.22
CA LEU A 87 -1.68 17.53 2.08
C LEU A 87 -3.13 17.06 1.95
N PHE A 88 -3.79 16.79 3.08
CA PHE A 88 -5.11 16.18 3.12
C PHE A 88 -6.13 17.13 3.75
N LYS A 89 -7.00 17.68 2.91
CA LYS A 89 -8.11 18.57 3.34
C LYS A 89 -9.13 17.86 4.24
N ARG A 90 -9.24 16.53 4.14
CA ARG A 90 -10.17 15.72 4.93
C ARG A 90 -9.49 14.48 5.49
N PRO A 91 -9.88 14.03 6.68
CA PRO A 91 -9.39 12.79 7.26
C PRO A 91 -9.51 11.59 6.33
N GLY A 92 -10.64 11.44 5.64
CA GLY A 92 -10.87 10.32 4.73
C GLY A 92 -9.87 10.20 3.57
N HIS A 93 -9.20 11.27 3.15
CA HIS A 93 -8.28 11.22 2.02
C HIS A 93 -7.00 10.45 2.32
N TYR A 94 -6.52 10.47 3.57
CA TYR A 94 -5.34 9.69 3.95
C TYR A 94 -5.65 8.24 4.34
N PHE A 95 -6.94 7.86 4.36
CA PHE A 95 -7.42 6.47 4.43
C PHE A 95 -7.53 5.81 3.03
N ASP A 96 -7.22 6.55 1.97
CA ASP A 96 -7.09 6.01 0.62
C ASP A 96 -5.83 5.14 0.52
N SER A 97 -5.95 3.96 -0.12
CA SER A 97 -4.82 3.07 -0.37
C SER A 97 -3.75 3.67 -1.29
N PHE A 98 -4.10 4.65 -2.12
CA PHE A 98 -3.13 5.41 -2.90
C PHE A 98 -2.24 6.27 -1.99
N ALA A 99 -2.84 6.98 -1.04
CA ALA A 99 -2.12 7.84 -0.10
C ALA A 99 -1.33 7.03 0.94
N SER A 100 -1.93 5.94 1.42
CA SER A 100 -1.36 5.04 2.42
C SER A 100 -1.28 3.60 1.86
N PRO A 101 -0.27 3.27 1.03
CA PRO A 101 -0.13 1.96 0.37
C PRO A 101 -0.16 0.76 1.32
N LEU A 102 0.24 0.96 2.58
CA LEU A 102 0.18 -0.09 3.60
C LEU A 102 -1.25 -0.63 3.83
N LEU A 103 -2.26 0.18 3.50
CA LEU A 103 -3.68 -0.19 3.57
C LEU A 103 -4.13 -1.25 2.55
N PHE A 104 -3.34 -1.53 1.49
CA PHE A 104 -3.61 -2.69 0.62
C PHE A 104 -3.51 -4.01 1.37
N PHE A 105 -2.67 -4.08 2.39
CA PHE A 105 -2.34 -5.32 3.10
C PHE A 105 -2.96 -5.39 4.50
N ARG A 106 -3.30 -4.24 5.10
CA ARG A 106 -4.00 -4.20 6.39
C ARG A 106 -5.48 -4.57 6.27
N SER A 107 -5.98 -5.19 7.34
CA SER A 107 -7.41 -5.32 7.59
C SER A 107 -8.03 -3.92 7.80
N PRO A 108 -9.36 -3.77 7.68
CA PRO A 108 -9.95 -2.44 7.62
C PRO A 108 -9.87 -1.68 8.95
N GLY A 109 -9.72 -2.39 10.08
CA GLY A 109 -9.09 -1.99 11.35
C GLY A 109 -9.58 -0.72 12.06
N ARG A 110 -9.58 0.42 11.37
CA ARG A 110 -9.93 1.75 11.87
C ARG A 110 -11.14 2.32 11.14
N ASP A 111 -11.98 2.98 11.91
CA ASP A 111 -13.08 3.77 11.37
C ASP A 111 -12.54 5.01 10.66
N VAL A 112 -13.08 5.29 9.48
CA VAL A 112 -12.75 6.52 8.76
C VAL A 112 -13.49 7.68 9.44
N PRO A 113 -12.80 8.72 9.94
CA PRO A 113 -13.47 9.87 10.55
C PRO A 113 -14.37 10.56 9.52
N LYS A 114 -15.65 10.76 9.87
CA LYS A 114 -16.60 11.47 9.01
C LYS A 114 -16.18 12.94 8.92
N SER A 115 -16.00 13.46 7.70
CA SER A 115 -15.73 14.88 7.49
C SER A 115 -16.97 15.70 7.88
N SER A 116 -16.77 16.81 8.60
CA SER A 116 -17.84 17.75 8.95
C SER A 116 -18.26 18.66 7.80
N ALA A 117 -17.46 18.74 6.72
CA ALA A 117 -17.78 19.54 5.53
C ALA A 117 -18.68 18.75 4.58
N SER A 118 -19.90 19.25 4.35
CA SER A 118 -20.96 18.59 3.55
C SER A 118 -21.02 19.09 2.09
N GLY A 119 -19.89 19.15 1.39
CA GLY A 119 -19.90 19.57 -0.03
C GLY A 119 -18.55 19.38 -0.74
N PRO A 120 -18.55 19.30 -2.09
CA PRO A 120 -17.33 19.15 -2.89
C PRO A 120 -16.31 20.24 -2.62
N LEU A 121 -15.04 19.87 -2.42
CA LEU A 121 -13.95 20.80 -2.12
C LEU A 121 -13.35 21.47 -3.35
N ASP A 122 -13.51 20.86 -4.52
CA ASP A 122 -13.00 21.32 -5.80
C ASP A 122 -13.85 20.78 -6.95
N ASP A 123 -13.56 21.28 -8.16
CA ASP A 123 -14.30 20.94 -9.37
C ASP A 123 -14.21 19.46 -9.72
N LEU A 124 -13.08 18.81 -9.44
CA LEU A 124 -12.92 17.37 -9.68
C LEU A 124 -13.83 16.56 -8.77
N GLU A 125 -13.88 16.90 -7.49
CA GLU A 125 -14.80 16.26 -6.55
C GLU A 125 -16.26 16.56 -6.89
N HIS A 126 -16.55 17.77 -7.41
CA HIS A 126 -17.89 18.11 -7.86
C HIS A 126 -18.33 17.25 -9.05
N LEU A 127 -17.44 17.03 -10.03
CA LEU A 127 -17.69 16.14 -11.16
C LEU A 127 -17.89 14.68 -10.70
N ALA A 128 -17.04 14.18 -9.81
CA ALA A 128 -17.18 12.83 -9.26
C ALA A 128 -18.50 12.66 -8.46
N TYR A 129 -18.93 13.73 -7.78
CA TYR A 129 -20.21 13.78 -7.09
C TYR A 129 -21.39 13.68 -8.08
N LEU A 130 -21.38 14.49 -9.15
CA LEU A 130 -22.40 14.43 -10.20
C LEU A 130 -22.45 13.07 -10.91
N GLU A 131 -21.29 12.50 -11.26
CA GLU A 131 -21.21 11.18 -11.88
C GLU A 131 -21.83 10.09 -10.99
N ARG A 132 -21.59 10.16 -9.67
CA ARG A 132 -22.19 9.25 -8.70
C ARG A 132 -23.71 9.42 -8.65
N GLU A 133 -24.23 10.65 -8.62
CA GLU A 133 -25.67 10.91 -8.64
C GLU A 133 -26.32 10.35 -9.91
N ASP A 134 -25.69 10.55 -11.07
CA ASP A 134 -26.17 10.03 -12.35
C ASP A 134 -26.18 8.50 -12.36
N PHE A 135 -25.14 7.86 -11.83
CA PHE A 135 -25.11 6.40 -11.68
C PHE A 135 -26.26 5.90 -10.81
N PHE A 136 -26.51 6.53 -9.65
CA PHE A 136 -27.62 6.15 -8.78
C PHE A 136 -28.98 6.35 -9.46
N ARG A 137 -29.17 7.47 -10.16
CA ARG A 137 -30.38 7.73 -10.95
C ARG A 137 -30.60 6.66 -12.01
N GLN A 138 -29.54 6.27 -12.72
CA GLN A 138 -29.60 5.23 -13.74
C GLN A 138 -29.88 3.84 -13.13
N GLN A 139 -29.27 3.51 -11.99
CA GLN A 139 -29.53 2.26 -11.28
C GLN A 139 -30.99 2.19 -10.78
N LEU A 140 -31.53 3.30 -10.25
CA LEU A 140 -32.95 3.40 -9.87
C LEU A 140 -33.89 3.28 -11.07
N ALA A 141 -33.54 3.88 -12.21
CA ALA A 141 -34.33 3.75 -13.43
C ALA A 141 -34.36 2.30 -13.96
N LEU A 142 -33.25 1.56 -13.81
CA LEU A 142 -33.16 0.14 -14.20
C LEU A 142 -33.91 -0.77 -13.23
N SER A 143 -33.86 -0.51 -11.91
CA SER A 143 -34.63 -1.27 -10.92
C SER A 143 -36.13 -0.94 -10.95
N ALA A 144 -36.51 0.21 -11.52
CA ALA A 144 -37.89 0.57 -11.80
C ALA A 144 -38.49 -0.14 -13.03
N ILE A 145 -37.73 -0.97 -13.77
CA ILE A 145 -38.28 -1.84 -14.82
C ILE A 145 -39.08 -2.96 -14.13
N PRO A 146 -40.41 -3.02 -14.28
CA PRO A 146 -41.24 -3.91 -13.49
C PRO A 146 -41.15 -5.34 -14.04
N ASN A 147 -40.42 -6.22 -13.36
CA ASN A 147 -40.75 -7.63 -13.39
C ASN A 147 -41.99 -7.84 -12.52
N ARG A 148 -43.12 -8.03 -13.17
CA ARG A 148 -44.38 -8.46 -12.55
C ARG A 148 -44.10 -9.77 -11.79
N LEU A 149 -44.09 -9.69 -10.46
CA LEU A 149 -44.67 -10.62 -9.47
C LEU A 149 -44.28 -10.12 -8.06
N HIS A 150 -45.25 -10.15 -7.13
CA HIS A 150 -45.24 -9.91 -5.67
C HIS A 150 -43.86 -10.03 -4.97
N ASP A 151 -43.45 -9.22 -3.98
CA ASP A 151 -44.17 -8.75 -2.78
C ASP A 151 -43.34 -7.68 -2.05
N ALA A 152 -44.04 -6.93 -1.18
CA ALA A 152 -43.61 -6.23 0.04
C ALA A 152 -42.58 -5.08 -0.04
N GLU A 153 -43.10 -3.93 0.36
CA GLU A 153 -42.47 -2.64 0.65
C GLU A 153 -41.26 -2.73 1.59
N THR A 154 -40.13 -2.14 1.18
CA THR A 154 -39.20 -1.50 2.13
C THR A 154 -38.71 -0.19 1.51
N GLN A 155 -39.41 0.89 1.83
CA GLN A 155 -38.93 2.26 1.67
C GLN A 155 -37.85 2.52 2.72
N GLU A 156 -36.58 2.50 2.34
CA GLU A 156 -35.52 3.13 3.12
C GLU A 156 -35.53 4.63 2.81
N VAL A 157 -36.33 5.36 3.58
CA VAL A 157 -36.18 6.81 3.74
C VAL A 157 -35.15 6.99 4.85
N GLU A 158 -33.93 7.41 4.51
CA GLU A 158 -32.97 7.87 5.52
C GLU A 158 -33.48 9.19 6.12
N ASP A 159 -34.20 9.09 7.24
CA ASP A 159 -34.60 10.21 8.07
C ASP A 159 -33.44 10.62 8.98
N ASP A 160 -32.89 11.81 8.73
CA ASP A 160 -31.83 12.45 9.52
C ASP A 160 -32.43 13.03 10.80
N SER A 161 -32.66 12.18 11.80
CA SER A 161 -32.95 12.62 13.18
C SER A 161 -32.69 11.52 14.21
N GLY A 162 -31.54 11.63 14.89
CA GLY A 162 -31.37 11.12 16.25
C GLY A 162 -30.68 9.76 16.43
N GLY A 163 -29.45 9.78 16.93
CA GLY A 163 -28.97 8.81 17.91
C GLY A 163 -28.42 7.47 17.40
N GLY A 164 -27.17 7.48 16.93
CA GLY A 164 -26.35 6.25 16.78
C GLY A 164 -25.55 6.23 15.47
N LYS A 165 -24.52 7.08 15.36
CA LYS A 165 -23.65 7.09 14.17
C LYS A 165 -22.86 5.76 14.11
N THR A 166 -23.38 4.77 13.37
CA THR A 166 -22.59 3.61 12.97
C THR A 166 -21.38 4.12 12.20
N LYS A 167 -20.19 3.86 12.75
CA LYS A 167 -18.93 4.18 12.10
C LYS A 167 -18.75 3.12 11.01
N SER A 168 -18.64 3.55 9.75
CA SER A 168 -18.37 2.60 8.67
C SER A 168 -16.88 2.34 8.63
N PRO A 169 -16.41 1.10 8.81
CA PRO A 169 -15.01 0.77 8.60
C PRO A 169 -14.64 0.98 7.12
N ARG A 170 -13.35 1.18 6.85
CA ARG A 170 -12.83 1.23 5.48
C ARG A 170 -13.21 -0.07 4.74
N LYS A 171 -13.58 0.01 3.46
CA LYS A 171 -13.68 -1.18 2.60
C LYS A 171 -12.26 -1.65 2.25
N THR A 172 -11.94 -2.92 2.48
CA THR A 172 -10.66 -3.49 2.05
C THR A 172 -10.84 -4.86 1.42
N SER A 173 -9.99 -5.20 0.46
CA SER A 173 -9.91 -6.57 -0.02
C SER A 173 -9.33 -7.43 1.10
N LYS A 174 -9.96 -8.59 1.38
CA LYS A 174 -9.42 -9.53 2.40
C LYS A 174 -8.06 -10.11 1.98
N ARG A 175 -7.72 -10.06 0.69
CA ARG A 175 -6.54 -10.67 0.09
C ARG A 175 -6.03 -9.82 -1.08
N TYR A 176 -4.94 -9.10 -0.85
CA TYR A 176 -4.21 -8.39 -1.90
C TYR A 176 -2.85 -9.06 -2.21
N PRO A 177 -2.47 -9.19 -3.50
CA PRO A 177 -3.32 -8.97 -4.66
C PRO A 177 -4.38 -10.08 -4.76
N SER A 178 -5.56 -9.76 -5.32
CA SER A 178 -6.54 -10.80 -5.63
C SER A 178 -6.12 -11.52 -6.91
N PRO A 179 -6.32 -12.85 -7.03
CA PRO A 179 -5.95 -13.59 -8.24
C PRO A 179 -6.60 -13.04 -9.51
N SER A 180 -7.79 -12.44 -9.40
CA SER A 180 -8.52 -11.81 -10.50
C SER A 180 -7.86 -10.57 -11.09
N LEU A 181 -6.92 -9.92 -10.37
CA LEU A 181 -6.28 -8.68 -10.84
C LEU A 181 -5.09 -8.94 -11.77
N GLY A 182 -4.59 -10.18 -11.87
CA GLY A 182 -3.42 -10.50 -12.70
C GLY A 182 -2.13 -9.80 -12.26
N LEU A 183 -2.05 -9.39 -10.99
CA LEU A 183 -0.91 -8.70 -10.41
C LEU A 183 0.05 -9.70 -9.74
N LYS A 184 1.35 -9.49 -9.94
CA LYS A 184 2.42 -10.20 -9.25
C LYS A 184 3.34 -9.19 -8.60
N ILE A 185 3.28 -9.09 -7.27
CA ILE A 185 4.11 -8.17 -6.50
C ILE A 185 5.60 -8.38 -6.88
N PRO A 186 6.33 -7.31 -7.25
CA PRO A 186 7.73 -7.39 -7.62
C PRO A 186 8.61 -7.49 -6.36
N PRO A 187 9.90 -7.85 -6.49
CA PRO A 187 10.85 -7.72 -5.39
C PRO A 187 10.91 -6.29 -4.83
N PHE A 188 11.10 -6.17 -3.52
CA PHE A 188 11.27 -4.91 -2.80
C PHE A 188 12.61 -4.86 -2.07
N HIS A 189 13.24 -3.70 -2.11
CA HIS A 189 14.35 -3.32 -1.24
C HIS A 189 13.91 -2.12 -0.40
N ILE A 190 13.75 -2.30 0.91
CA ILE A 190 13.26 -1.26 1.82
C ILE A 190 14.40 -0.86 2.75
N SER A 191 14.77 0.41 2.77
CA SER A 191 15.77 0.94 3.70
C SER A 191 15.13 1.89 4.71
N SER A 192 15.53 1.79 5.98
CA SER A 192 15.12 2.74 7.02
C SER A 192 16.23 2.99 8.03
N GLY A 193 16.27 4.17 8.64
CA GLY A 193 17.11 4.43 9.82
C GLY A 193 16.51 3.83 11.09
N SER A 194 17.33 3.28 11.99
CA SER A 194 16.87 2.71 13.26
C SER A 194 16.30 3.75 14.25
N LEU A 195 16.71 5.01 14.13
CA LEU A 195 16.17 6.13 14.91
C LEU A 195 15.11 6.93 14.12
N CYS A 196 14.83 6.55 12.87
CA CYS A 196 13.82 7.23 12.07
C CYS A 196 12.42 6.91 12.61
N PRO A 197 11.51 7.91 12.79
CA PRO A 197 10.13 7.65 13.21
C PRO A 197 9.31 6.89 12.16
N LEU A 198 9.80 6.77 10.94
CA LEU A 198 9.19 5.95 9.89
C LEU A 198 9.68 4.49 9.89
N SER A 199 10.60 4.11 10.78
CA SER A 199 11.13 2.74 10.84
C SER A 199 10.05 1.70 11.08
N GLU A 200 9.12 1.96 12.00
CA GLU A 200 8.04 1.04 12.33
C GLU A 200 7.14 0.75 11.12
N GLN A 201 6.78 1.78 10.34
CA GLN A 201 5.95 1.58 9.15
C GLN A 201 6.73 0.92 7.99
N ALA A 202 8.03 1.14 7.88
CA ALA A 202 8.89 0.46 6.91
C ALA A 202 9.01 -1.04 7.24
N ASP A 203 9.22 -1.36 8.53
CA ASP A 203 9.27 -2.73 9.03
C ASP A 203 7.92 -3.44 8.81
N GLU A 204 6.82 -2.77 9.13
CA GLU A 204 5.48 -3.31 8.93
C GLU A 204 5.19 -3.56 7.44
N MET A 205 5.55 -2.62 6.56
CA MET A 205 5.41 -2.81 5.10
C MET A 205 6.17 -4.07 4.65
N ALA A 206 7.42 -4.23 5.09
CA ALA A 206 8.23 -5.41 4.75
C ALA A 206 7.55 -6.70 5.22
N GLN A 207 7.05 -6.74 6.45
CA GLN A 207 6.34 -7.91 6.98
C GLN A 207 5.05 -8.22 6.21
N LEU A 208 4.27 -7.19 5.84
CA LEU A 208 3.02 -7.34 5.10
C LEU A 208 3.26 -7.81 3.67
N LEU A 209 4.30 -7.31 2.99
CA LEU A 209 4.73 -7.78 1.67
C LEU A 209 5.17 -9.25 1.72
N ARG A 210 6.02 -9.63 2.69
CA ARG A 210 6.45 -11.03 2.90
C ARG A 210 5.25 -11.96 3.12
N LYS A 211 4.29 -11.53 3.95
CA LYS A 211 3.02 -12.26 4.14
C LYS A 211 2.24 -12.39 2.84
N SER A 212 2.25 -11.38 1.97
CA SER A 212 1.58 -11.43 0.67
C SER A 212 2.27 -12.41 -0.30
N PHE A 213 3.62 -12.44 -0.33
CA PHE A 213 4.40 -13.41 -1.10
C PHE A 213 4.09 -14.85 -0.68
N LEU A 214 4.20 -15.14 0.62
CA LEU A 214 3.88 -16.47 1.17
C LEU A 214 2.47 -16.92 0.80
N ARG A 215 1.51 -16.00 0.89
CA ARG A 215 0.12 -16.28 0.54
C ARG A 215 -0.04 -16.56 -0.95
N THR A 216 0.71 -15.88 -1.80
CA THR A 216 0.64 -16.06 -3.26
C THR A 216 1.30 -17.37 -3.68
N ALA A 217 2.37 -17.81 -2.99
CA ALA A 217 3.00 -19.11 -3.19
C ALA A 217 2.09 -20.28 -2.77
N GLN A 218 1.31 -20.11 -1.70
CA GLN A 218 0.43 -21.14 -1.11
C GLN A 218 -0.96 -21.20 -1.79
N THR A 219 -0.98 -21.42 -3.11
CA THR A 219 -2.23 -21.37 -3.91
C THR A 219 -3.27 -22.43 -3.53
N SER A 220 -2.89 -23.59 -2.97
CA SER A 220 -3.82 -24.65 -2.55
C SER A 220 -4.34 -24.54 -1.11
N ASP A 221 -3.70 -23.72 -0.25
CA ASP A 221 -3.93 -23.71 1.20
C ASP A 221 -4.91 -22.60 1.62
N PHE A 222 -6.08 -22.59 0.98
CA PHE A 222 -7.13 -21.62 1.29
C PHE A 222 -7.59 -21.75 2.76
N GLY A 223 -7.51 -20.66 3.52
CA GLY A 223 -8.01 -20.57 4.91
C GLY A 223 -6.99 -20.92 6.00
N ARG A 224 -5.77 -21.35 5.67
CA ARG A 224 -4.69 -21.53 6.65
C ARG A 224 -4.00 -20.22 7.00
N LYS A 225 -3.54 -20.11 8.24
CA LYS A 225 -2.77 -18.97 8.73
C LYS A 225 -1.39 -18.95 8.05
N VAL A 226 -1.02 -17.80 7.48
CA VAL A 226 0.36 -17.56 7.03
C VAL A 226 1.25 -17.44 8.26
N LEU A 227 2.15 -18.41 8.45
CA LEU A 227 3.03 -18.48 9.61
C LEU A 227 4.27 -17.62 9.40
N LEU A 228 4.64 -16.89 10.44
CA LEU A 228 5.90 -16.16 10.51
C LEU A 228 7.06 -17.06 11.00
N PRO A 229 8.33 -16.68 10.80
CA PRO A 229 9.50 -17.49 11.19
C PRO A 229 9.44 -18.03 12.63
N GLU A 230 8.95 -17.20 13.56
CA GLU A 230 8.82 -17.54 14.98
C GLU A 230 7.80 -18.66 15.23
N GLU A 231 6.75 -18.72 14.42
CA GLU A 231 5.65 -19.69 14.54
C GLU A 231 5.98 -21.03 13.88
N ILE A 232 6.94 -21.05 12.95
CA ILE A 232 7.38 -22.26 12.22
C ILE A 232 8.18 -23.20 13.13
N SER A 233 8.77 -22.70 14.20
CA SER A 233 9.54 -23.49 15.18
C SER A 233 8.73 -24.63 15.85
N LYS A 234 7.39 -24.53 15.82
CA LYS A 234 6.45 -25.45 16.49
C LYS A 234 5.93 -26.59 15.61
N LEU A 235 6.40 -26.70 14.37
CA LEU A 235 5.93 -27.68 13.39
C LEU A 235 6.82 -28.93 13.35
N ASN A 236 6.28 -30.00 12.77
CA ASN A 236 7.02 -31.23 12.46
C ASN A 236 8.18 -30.95 11.50
N ASP A 237 9.25 -31.74 11.56
CA ASP A 237 10.52 -31.45 10.85
C ASP A 237 10.37 -31.35 9.32
N GLU A 238 9.52 -32.18 8.71
CA GLU A 238 9.26 -32.16 7.26
C GLU A 238 8.49 -30.89 6.83
N GLU A 239 7.36 -30.60 7.49
CA GLU A 239 6.58 -29.37 7.25
C GLU A 239 7.36 -28.09 7.58
N LYS A 240 8.27 -28.18 8.57
CA LYS A 240 9.14 -27.09 8.98
C LYS A 240 10.14 -26.75 7.88
N LEU A 241 10.74 -27.76 7.23
CA LEU A 241 11.70 -27.55 6.15
C LEU A 241 11.06 -26.85 4.94
N GLU A 242 9.90 -27.33 4.50
CA GLU A 242 9.16 -26.72 3.37
C GLU A 242 8.76 -25.27 3.67
N ARG A 243 8.23 -25.01 4.87
CA ARG A 243 7.83 -23.65 5.26
C ARG A 243 9.02 -22.73 5.46
N GLN A 244 10.16 -23.24 5.93
CA GLN A 244 11.39 -22.45 6.02
C GLN A 244 11.90 -22.03 4.64
N ALA A 245 11.82 -22.91 3.64
CA ALA A 245 12.20 -22.57 2.26
C ALA A 245 11.31 -21.46 1.68
N LEU A 246 9.98 -21.56 1.84
CA LEU A 246 9.04 -20.52 1.41
C LEU A 246 9.27 -19.18 2.12
N VAL A 247 9.58 -19.23 3.42
CA VAL A 247 9.92 -18.02 4.18
C VAL A 247 11.23 -17.41 3.70
N ALA A 248 12.26 -18.22 3.44
CA ALA A 248 13.51 -17.73 2.90
C ALA A 248 13.31 -17.03 1.54
N GLU A 249 12.52 -17.63 0.64
CA GLU A 249 12.15 -17.01 -0.64
C GLU A 249 11.41 -15.67 -0.43
N ALA A 250 10.44 -15.61 0.48
CA ALA A 250 9.73 -14.36 0.76
C ALA A 250 10.65 -13.27 1.34
N TYR A 251 11.66 -13.64 2.12
CA TYR A 251 12.66 -12.71 2.64
C TYR A 251 13.67 -12.28 1.57
N GLU A 252 13.98 -13.12 0.59
CA GLU A 252 14.77 -12.74 -0.59
C GLU A 252 14.01 -11.73 -1.47
N MET A 253 12.70 -11.94 -1.62
CA MET A 253 11.83 -11.04 -2.40
C MET A 253 11.61 -9.69 -1.71
N VAL A 254 11.80 -9.60 -0.39
CA VAL A 254 11.60 -8.36 0.38
C VAL A 254 12.78 -8.17 1.31
N GLU A 255 13.79 -7.47 0.81
CA GLU A 255 14.97 -7.09 1.57
C GLU A 255 14.66 -5.86 2.42
N LEU A 256 14.99 -5.92 3.72
CA LEU A 256 14.85 -4.81 4.65
C LEU A 256 16.22 -4.48 5.22
N VAL A 257 16.70 -3.27 5.00
CA VAL A 257 18.00 -2.78 5.45
C VAL A 257 17.78 -1.67 6.48
N GLN A 258 18.14 -1.96 7.73
CA GLN A 258 18.13 -0.96 8.80
C GLN A 258 19.54 -0.35 8.95
N GLY A 259 19.67 0.94 8.67
CA GLY A 259 20.90 1.70 8.89
C GLY A 259 20.97 2.28 10.30
N GLU A 260 22.18 2.46 10.84
CA GLU A 260 22.37 3.14 12.12
C GLU A 260 21.97 4.62 12.05
N GLY A 261 21.40 5.15 13.14
CA GLY A 261 21.05 6.57 13.28
C GLY A 261 19.71 6.95 12.66
N GLU A 262 19.56 8.22 12.28
CA GLU A 262 18.36 8.73 11.58
C GLU A 262 18.19 8.14 10.17
N GLY A 263 19.12 7.28 9.75
CA GLY A 263 19.12 6.62 8.45
C GLY A 263 19.62 7.52 7.33
N PHE A 264 19.21 7.20 6.11
CA PHE A 264 19.63 7.88 4.88
C PHE A 264 19.01 9.28 4.67
N TRP A 265 18.44 9.89 5.72
CA TRP A 265 17.77 11.18 5.74
C TRP A 265 18.70 12.41 5.75
N ARG A 266 19.98 12.23 5.43
CA ARG A 266 20.96 13.32 5.51
C ARG A 266 20.82 14.29 4.35
N CYS A 267 20.36 15.52 4.65
CA CYS A 267 20.35 16.64 3.70
C CYS A 267 21.75 17.17 3.36
N ASP A 268 22.77 16.70 4.08
CA ASP A 268 24.16 17.15 4.10
C ASP A 268 25.05 16.54 2.99
N GLY A 269 24.47 15.87 1.99
CA GLY A 269 25.17 15.49 0.76
C GLY A 269 26.08 14.26 0.85
N GLU A 270 26.28 13.69 2.04
CA GLU A 270 26.96 12.41 2.27
C GLU A 270 26.00 11.18 2.18
N ALA A 271 24.77 11.37 1.69
CA ALA A 271 23.72 10.35 1.57
C ALA A 271 23.95 9.32 0.45
N ASP A 272 25.18 9.12 0.01
CA ASP A 272 25.49 8.44 -1.25
C ASP A 272 25.47 6.91 -1.12
N GLY A 273 25.63 6.37 0.10
CA GLY A 273 25.67 4.91 0.33
C GLY A 273 24.33 4.20 0.09
N GLY A 274 23.24 4.74 0.64
CA GLY A 274 21.91 4.10 0.58
C GLY A 274 21.29 4.14 -0.81
N LEU A 275 21.35 5.31 -1.47
CA LEU A 275 20.84 5.46 -2.84
C LEU A 275 21.67 4.64 -3.84
N ARG A 276 23.00 4.62 -3.71
CA ARG A 276 23.85 3.77 -4.57
C ARG A 276 23.59 2.29 -4.36
N GLY A 277 23.39 1.85 -3.12
CA GLY A 277 22.99 0.48 -2.80
C GLY A 277 21.66 0.11 -3.45
N ALA A 278 20.63 0.94 -3.25
CA ALA A 278 19.33 0.77 -3.88
C ALA A 278 19.40 0.74 -5.42
N VAL A 279 20.18 1.63 -6.04
CA VAL A 279 20.35 1.66 -7.50
C VAL A 279 21.10 0.44 -8.01
N ALA A 280 22.15 -0.01 -7.32
CA ALA A 280 22.88 -1.21 -7.67
C ALA A 280 21.97 -2.44 -7.59
N TRP A 281 21.16 -2.54 -6.53
CA TRP A 281 20.16 -3.59 -6.36
C TRP A 281 19.09 -3.57 -7.46
N LEU A 282 18.55 -2.40 -7.82
CA LEU A 282 17.57 -2.30 -8.90
C LEU A 282 18.15 -2.67 -10.26
N ARG A 283 19.42 -2.33 -10.50
CA ARG A 283 20.12 -2.69 -11.75
C ARG A 283 20.22 -4.21 -11.90
N ASP A 284 20.60 -4.91 -10.84
CA ASP A 284 20.65 -6.38 -10.82
C ASP A 284 19.28 -7.01 -11.15
N ARG A 285 18.19 -6.43 -10.62
CA ARG A 285 16.82 -6.92 -10.87
C ARG A 285 16.24 -6.54 -12.23
N LEU A 286 16.78 -5.53 -12.92
CA LEU A 286 16.33 -5.12 -14.25
C LEU A 286 16.95 -5.94 -15.39
N GLY A 287 18.18 -6.44 -15.19
CA GLY A 287 18.99 -7.11 -16.22
C GLY A 287 19.83 -6.15 -17.05
#